data_AF-A0AAN8HIS7-F1
#
_entry.id   AF-A0AAN8HIS7-F1
#
_cell.length_a   1.000
_cell.length_b   1.000
_cell.length_c   1.000
_cell.angle_alpha   90.00
_cell.angle_beta   90.00
_cell.angle_gamma   90.00
#
_symmetry.space_group_name_H-M   'P 1'
#
loop_
_entity.id
_entity.type
_entity.pdbx_description
1 polymer ?
#
loop_
_entity_poly.entity_id
_entity_poly.type
_entity_poly.pdbx_seq_one_letter_code
_entity_poly.pdbx_strand_id
1 'polypeptide(L)'
;MEKHTLKIFLYITLIHEAGMVLLEWLANPLNNVYADAVTTVVLEVQSNPKAQKAMETQSAILDMEVFQNRLGVMLQDMFGLDCVDFSDGKNVSLTVDGKRGRCATRMTP
;
A
#
# COMPACT_ATOMS: atom_id res chain seq x y z
N MET A 1 14.35 17.46 12.32
CA MET A 1 14.13 16.00 12.42
C MET A 1 12.64 15.79 12.53
N GLU A 2 12.08 15.09 11.56
CA GLU A 2 10.63 14.88 11.45
C GLU A 2 10.21 13.76 12.40
N LYS A 3 9.28 14.07 13.30
CA LYS A 3 8.67 13.10 14.23
C LYS A 3 7.35 12.66 13.62
N HIS A 4 7.24 11.39 13.23
CA HIS A 4 5.99 10.83 12.73
C HIS A 4 5.34 9.96 13.80
N THR A 5 4.13 10.36 14.22
CA THR A 5 3.34 9.61 15.21
C THR A 5 2.12 9.01 14.52
N LEU A 6 1.95 7.70 14.63
CA LEU A 6 0.81 6.97 14.10
C LEU A 6 0.08 6.28 15.25
N LYS A 7 -1.25 6.42 15.28
CA LYS A 7 -2.10 5.72 16.25
C LYS A 7 -2.80 4.55 15.58
N ILE A 8 -2.45 3.34 15.98
CA ILE A 8 -2.91 2.08 15.38
C ILE A 8 -3.93 1.44 16.33
N PHE A 9 -5.09 1.06 15.79
CA PHE A 9 -6.21 0.47 16.54
C PHE A 9 -6.66 1.27 17.78
N LEU A 10 -6.38 2.57 17.86
CA LEU A 10 -6.61 3.45 19.02
C LEU A 10 -5.84 3.10 20.31
N TYR A 11 -5.17 1.96 20.37
CA TYR A 11 -4.52 1.44 21.58
C TYR A 11 -3.00 1.26 21.46
N ILE A 12 -2.44 1.41 20.26
CA ILE A 12 -1.00 1.36 19.99
C ILE A 12 -0.57 2.68 19.38
N THR A 13 0.49 3.27 19.91
CA THR A 13 1.12 4.47 19.37
C THR A 13 2.49 4.07 18.83
N LEU A 14 2.72 4.34 17.56
CA LEU A 14 4.01 4.18 16.90
C LEU A 14 4.62 5.57 16.68
N ILE A 15 5.82 5.79 17.18
CA ILE A 15 6.57 7.04 17.04
C ILE A 15 7.86 6.71 16.29
N HIS A 16 8.08 7.36 15.16
CA HIS A 16 9.32 7.25 14.40
C HIS A 16 10.13 8.53 14.54
N GLU A 17 11.34 8.39 15.11
CA GLU A 17 12.29 9.49 15.35
C GLU A 17 13.71 9.04 15.05
N ALA A 18 14.44 9.80 14.21
CA ALA A 18 15.90 9.72 14.05
C ALA A 18 16.49 8.30 13.95
N GLY A 19 15.87 7.41 13.16
CA GLY A 19 16.35 6.02 12.98
C GLY A 19 15.90 5.04 14.07
N MET A 20 15.04 5.47 14.98
CA MET A 20 14.41 4.66 16.02
C MET A 20 12.90 4.62 15.81
N VAL A 21 12.30 3.45 16.05
CA VAL A 21 10.86 3.28 16.17
C VAL A 21 10.55 2.95 17.63
N LEU A 22 9.70 3.77 18.25
CA LEU A 22 9.15 3.54 19.58
C LEU A 22 7.70 3.07 19.44
N LEU A 23 7.36 2.00 20.16
CA LEU A 23 6.01 1.47 20.22
C LEU A 23 5.51 1.55 21.66
N GLU A 24 4.38 2.22 21.86
CA GLU A 24 3.74 2.38 23.16
C GLU A 24 2.33 1.80 23.09
N TRP A 25 1.96 0.95 24.06
CA TRP A 25 0.60 0.40 24.13
C TRP A 25 0.19 0.10 25.57
N LEU A 26 -1.13 0.02 25.80
CA LEU A 26 -1.67 -0.47 27.06
C LEU A 26 -1.65 -2.00 27.07
N ALA A 27 -0.79 -2.60 27.88
CA ALA A 27 -0.58 -4.05 27.92
C ALA A 27 -1.83 -4.80 28.39
N ASN A 28 -2.32 -5.72 27.56
CA ASN A 28 -3.34 -6.72 27.85
C ASN A 28 -3.28 -7.82 26.78
N PRO A 29 -3.93 -8.99 26.98
CA PRO A 29 -3.81 -10.11 26.04
C PRO A 29 -4.13 -9.75 24.57
N LEU A 30 -5.11 -8.88 24.34
CA LEU A 30 -5.49 -8.47 22.99
C LEU A 30 -4.46 -7.50 22.38
N ASN A 31 -4.12 -6.44 23.11
CA ASN A 31 -3.21 -5.41 22.64
C ASN A 31 -1.78 -5.91 22.48
N ASN A 32 -1.37 -6.91 23.26
CA ASN A 32 -0.04 -7.52 23.12
C ASN A 32 0.10 -8.23 21.78
N VAL A 33 -0.92 -8.98 21.34
CA VAL A 33 -0.92 -9.62 20.02
C VAL A 33 -0.89 -8.57 18.90
N TYR A 34 -1.62 -7.46 19.06
CA TYR A 34 -1.54 -6.35 18.11
C TYR A 34 -0.17 -5.67 18.10
N ALA A 35 0.47 -5.48 19.26
CA ALA A 35 1.80 -4.91 19.36
C ALA A 35 2.86 -5.82 18.71
N ASP A 36 2.77 -7.14 18.90
CA ASP A 36 3.64 -8.12 18.25
C ASP A 36 3.48 -8.10 16.71
N ALA A 37 2.23 -8.01 16.23
CA ALA A 37 1.94 -7.89 14.80
C ALA A 37 2.53 -6.61 14.20
N VAL A 38 2.32 -5.46 14.87
CA VAL A 38 2.89 -4.16 14.43
C VAL A 38 4.41 -4.22 14.44
N THR A 39 5.01 -4.81 15.47
CA THR A 39 6.48 -4.98 15.57
C THR A 39 7.01 -5.82 14.41
N THR A 40 6.33 -6.92 14.06
CA THR A 40 6.71 -7.79 12.95
C THR A 40 6.76 -7.00 11.64
N VAL A 41 5.72 -6.21 11.33
CA VAL A 41 5.69 -5.39 10.11
C VAL A 41 6.81 -4.34 10.10
N VAL A 42 7.06 -3.68 11.23
CA VAL A 42 8.16 -2.70 11.34
C VAL A 42 9.51 -3.36 11.03
N LEU A 43 9.78 -4.54 11.62
CA LEU A 43 11.01 -5.27 11.41
C LEU A 43 11.16 -5.76 9.95
N GLU A 44 10.09 -6.25 9.34
CA GLU A 44 10.08 -6.69 7.93
C GLU A 44 10.39 -5.52 6.97
N VAL A 45 9.77 -4.36 7.20
CA VAL A 45 10.01 -3.16 6.38
C VAL A 45 11.45 -2.67 6.55
N GLN A 46 11.97 -2.62 7.78
CA GLN A 46 13.36 -2.24 8.05
C GLN A 46 14.36 -3.22 7.43
N SER A 47 14.06 -4.51 7.44
CA SER A 47 14.93 -5.55 6.88
C SER A 47 14.88 -5.62 5.36
N ASN A 48 13.97 -4.89 4.70
CA ASN A 48 13.78 -4.90 3.26
C ASN A 48 14.33 -3.60 2.61
N PRO A 49 15.52 -3.65 1.98
CA PRO A 49 16.13 -2.49 1.33
C PRO A 49 15.27 -1.87 0.22
N LYS A 50 14.37 -2.65 -0.39
CA LYS A 50 13.44 -2.14 -1.43
C LYS A 50 12.31 -1.33 -0.80
N ALA A 51 11.80 -1.74 0.37
CA ALA A 51 10.76 -1.02 1.10
C ALA A 51 11.30 0.30 1.66
N GLN A 52 12.53 0.32 2.16
CA GLN A 52 13.20 1.55 2.61
C GLN A 52 13.38 2.57 1.48
N LYS A 53 13.84 2.12 0.29
CA LYS A 53 13.93 2.99 -0.90
C LYS A 53 12.56 3.51 -1.36
N ALA A 54 11.50 2.71 -1.21
CA ALA A 54 10.14 3.14 -1.56
C ALA A 54 9.63 4.25 -0.62
N MET A 55 10.00 4.25 0.68
CA MET A 55 9.69 5.35 1.61
C MET A 55 10.39 6.66 1.24
N GLU A 56 11.67 6.60 0.88
CA GLU A 56 12.44 7.78 0.42
C GLU A 56 11.86 8.39 -0.88
N THR A 57 11.18 7.57 -1.68
CA THR A 57 10.57 7.98 -2.96
C THR A 57 9.15 8.56 -2.79
N GLN A 58 8.60 8.65 -1.57
CA GLN A 58 7.23 9.16 -1.35
C GLN A 58 7.03 10.67 -1.57
N SER A 59 8.06 11.40 -2.01
CA SER A 59 7.88 12.75 -2.59
C SER A 59 7.55 12.72 -4.08
N ALA A 60 7.70 11.57 -4.75
CA ALA A 60 7.21 11.42 -6.10
C ALA A 60 5.71 11.16 -6.00
N ILE A 61 4.92 12.20 -6.31
CA ILE A 61 3.59 12.08 -6.92
C ILE A 61 3.59 10.76 -7.67
N LEU A 62 2.90 9.74 -7.12
CA LEU A 62 2.72 8.47 -7.81
C LEU A 62 2.18 8.85 -9.17
N ASP A 63 3.02 8.69 -10.19
CA ASP A 63 2.63 9.02 -11.53
C ASP A 63 1.52 8.04 -11.89
N MET A 64 0.28 8.52 -11.74
CA MET A 64 -0.91 7.71 -11.89
C MET A 64 -0.97 7.11 -13.30
N GLU A 65 -0.32 7.74 -14.28
CA GLU A 65 -0.13 7.21 -15.62
C GLU A 65 0.77 5.97 -15.60
N VAL A 66 1.90 6.01 -14.89
CA VAL A 66 2.79 4.86 -14.71
C VAL A 66 2.10 3.72 -13.95
N PHE A 67 1.33 4.05 -12.91
CA PHE A 67 0.55 3.06 -12.15
C PHE A 67 -0.50 2.37 -13.04
N GLN A 68 -1.29 3.15 -13.78
CA GLN A 68 -2.31 2.63 -14.69
C GLN A 68 -1.70 1.75 -15.79
N ASN A 69 -0.58 2.17 -16.38
CA ASN A 69 0.13 1.39 -17.39
C ASN A 69 0.64 0.05 -16.84
N ARG A 70 1.23 0.04 -15.64
CA ARG A 70 1.71 -1.21 -15.01
C ARG A 70 0.56 -2.14 -14.61
N LEU A 71 -0.54 -1.58 -14.11
CA LEU A 71 -1.76 -2.33 -13.82
C LEU A 71 -2.31 -2.98 -15.09
N GLY A 72 -2.25 -2.28 -16.23
CA GLY A 72 -2.64 -2.83 -17.53
C GLY A 72 -1.80 -3.99 -18.01
N VAL A 73 -0.48 -3.88 -17.94
CA VAL A 73 0.41 -5.00 -18.30
C VAL A 73 0.10 -6.22 -17.44
N MET A 74 -0.02 -6.05 -16.11
CA MET A 74 -0.33 -7.17 -15.20
C MET A 74 -1.67 -7.85 -15.53
N LEU A 75 -2.72 -7.06 -15.81
CA LEU A 75 -4.04 -7.60 -16.15
C LEU A 75 -4.04 -8.27 -17.53
N GLN A 76 -3.30 -7.72 -18.50
CA GLN A 76 -3.13 -8.34 -19.82
C GLN A 76 -2.34 -9.65 -19.73
N ASP A 77 -1.31 -9.72 -18.89
CA ASP A 77 -0.55 -10.95 -18.65
C ASP A 77 -1.42 -12.05 -18.00
N MET A 78 -2.36 -11.66 -17.13
CA MET A 78 -3.26 -12.61 -16.45
C MET A 78 -4.45 -13.07 -17.29
N PHE A 79 -5.08 -12.15 -18.04
CA PHE A 79 -6.36 -12.38 -18.71
C PHE A 79 -6.29 -12.35 -20.24
N GLY A 80 -5.17 -11.93 -20.82
CA GLY A 80 -4.99 -11.73 -22.26
C GLY A 80 -5.26 -10.29 -22.71
N LEU A 81 -4.62 -9.91 -23.83
CA LEU A 81 -4.67 -8.55 -24.38
C LEU A 81 -6.10 -8.08 -24.72
N ASP A 82 -6.95 -8.99 -25.20
CA ASP A 82 -8.32 -8.68 -25.64
C ASP A 82 -9.32 -8.53 -24.48
N CYS A 83 -8.90 -8.90 -23.27
CA CYS A 83 -9.76 -8.93 -22.10
C CYS A 83 -9.70 -7.63 -21.29
N VAL A 84 -8.78 -6.71 -21.60
CA VAL A 84 -8.53 -5.51 -20.79
C VAL A 84 -8.65 -4.25 -21.64
N ASP A 85 -9.52 -3.32 -21.22
CA ASP A 85 -9.73 -2.02 -21.88
C ASP A 85 -9.50 -0.85 -20.91
N PHE A 86 -8.66 0.09 -21.34
CA PHE A 86 -8.25 1.31 -20.62
C PHE A 86 -8.79 2.61 -21.26
N SER A 87 -9.73 2.50 -22.21
CA SER A 87 -10.21 3.57 -23.09
C SER A 87 -10.60 4.90 -22.44
N ASP A 88 -10.94 4.94 -21.14
CA ASP A 88 -11.40 6.15 -20.44
C ASP A 88 -10.32 6.80 -19.54
N GLY A 89 -9.11 6.23 -19.43
CA GLY A 89 -8.00 6.76 -18.61
C GLY A 89 -8.28 6.92 -17.10
N LYS A 90 -9.47 6.53 -16.65
CA LYS A 90 -9.98 6.64 -15.28
C LYS A 90 -10.51 5.32 -14.73
N ASN A 91 -10.83 4.40 -15.63
CA ASN A 91 -11.44 3.11 -15.33
C ASN A 91 -10.74 2.03 -16.16
N VAL A 92 -10.51 0.86 -15.54
CA VAL A 92 -10.15 -0.36 -16.28
C VAL A 92 -11.39 -1.22 -16.41
N SER A 93 -11.66 -1.67 -17.63
CA SER A 93 -12.72 -2.65 -17.90
C SER A 93 -12.10 -4.00 -18.21
N LEU A 94 -12.59 -5.05 -17.55
CA LEU A 94 -12.17 -6.42 -17.77
C LEU A 94 -13.35 -7.21 -18.33
N THR A 95 -13.18 -7.88 -19.46
CA THR A 95 -14.19 -8.78 -20.03
C THR A 95 -13.65 -10.20 -20.05
N VAL A 96 -14.25 -11.09 -19.25
CA VAL A 96 -13.90 -12.52 -19.20
C VAL A 96 -15.19 -13.32 -19.38
N ASP A 97 -15.22 -14.25 -20.33
CA ASP A 97 -16.39 -15.09 -20.65
C ASP A 97 -17.69 -14.28 -20.88
N GLY A 98 -17.57 -13.12 -21.54
CA GLY A 98 -18.70 -12.22 -21.80
C GLY A 98 -19.20 -11.43 -20.59
N LYS A 99 -18.61 -11.61 -19.40
CA LYS A 99 -18.90 -10.82 -18.20
C LYS A 99 -17.93 -9.66 -18.10
N ARG A 100 -18.45 -8.44 -17.98
CA ARG A 100 -17.65 -7.21 -17.88
C ARG A 100 -17.61 -6.68 -16.45
N GLY A 101 -16.42 -6.64 -15.86
CA GLY A 101 -16.12 -5.96 -14.59
C GLY A 101 -15.46 -4.59 -14.85
N ARG A 102 -15.69 -3.61 -13.97
CA ARG A 102 -15.01 -2.31 -14.02
C ARG A 102 -14.37 -1.99 -12.68
N CYS A 103 -13.13 -1.51 -12.71
CA CYS A 103 -12.48 -0.94 -11.53
C CYS A 103 -12.11 0.52 -11.80
N ALA A 104 -12.44 1.39 -10.84
CA ALA A 104 -12.00 2.77 -10.84
C ALA A 104 -10.56 2.84 -10.36
N THR A 105 -9.69 3.54 -11.09
CA THR A 105 -8.25 3.67 -10.74
C THR A 105 -7.92 5.00 -10.07
N ARG A 106 -8.93 5.83 -9.79
CA ARG A 106 -8.77 7.04 -8.97
C ARG A 106 -9.11 6.76 -7.51
N MET A 107 -8.16 7.05 -6.61
CA MET A 107 -8.50 7.37 -5.23
C MET A 107 -9.25 8.70 -5.25
N THR A 108 -10.52 8.70 -4.85
CA THR A 108 -11.22 9.94 -4.48
C THR A 108 -10.55 10.52 -3.23
N PRO A 109 -10.34 11.84 -3.18
CA PRO A 109 -9.73 12.50 -2.04
C PRO A 109 -10.53 12.34 -0.75
#